data_AF-A0A0S8IR15-F1
#
_entry.id   AF-A0A0S8IR15-F1
#
_cell.length_a   1.000
_cell.length_b   1.000
_cell.length_c   1.000
_cell.angle_alpha   90.00
_cell.angle_beta   90.00
_cell.angle_gamma   90.00
#
_symmetry.space_group_name_H-M   'P 1'
#
loop_
_entity.id
_entity.type
_entity.pdbx_description
1 polymer ?
#
loop_
_entity_poly.entity_id
_entity_poly.type
_entity_poly.pdbx_seq_one_letter_code
_entity_poly.pdbx_strand_id
1 'polypeptide(L)'
;MVFKNNYADYNYGNTYDLWIYEWPVCGDADGDGDVDLADVIYLANYLLKGGTPPPIPKFRCNPDGNDSVNLGNVIYLANYKLKGGSAPHDCENYGH
;
A
#
# COMPACT_ATOMS: atom_id res chain seq x y z
N MET A 1 -23.77 8.62 -16.01
CA MET A 1 -22.78 7.59 -15.68
C MET A 1 -21.52 8.31 -15.24
N VAL A 2 -21.27 8.37 -13.94
CA VAL A 2 -20.04 8.91 -13.32
C VAL A 2 -19.72 7.93 -12.20
N PHE A 3 -18.56 7.30 -12.26
CA PHE A 3 -18.09 6.40 -11.21
C PHE A 3 -17.67 7.28 -10.03
N LYS A 4 -18.39 7.16 -8.90
CA LYS A 4 -17.95 7.73 -7.64
C LYS A 4 -16.91 6.77 -7.06
N ASN A 5 -15.66 7.20 -7.05
CA ASN A 5 -14.61 6.54 -6.27
C ASN A 5 -15.05 6.56 -4.80
N ASN A 6 -15.14 5.37 -4.20
CA ASN A 6 -15.53 5.17 -2.80
C ASN A 6 -14.37 5.54 -1.86
N TYR A 7 -14.00 6.82 -1.82
CA TYR A 7 -13.20 7.42 -0.74
C TYR A 7 -14.13 7.99 0.36
N ALA A 8 -15.25 7.31 0.65
CA ALA A 8 -16.31 7.85 1.50
C ALA A 8 -16.39 7.21 2.90
N ASP A 9 -15.44 6.36 3.30
CA ASP A 9 -15.51 5.65 4.59
C ASP A 9 -14.36 5.95 5.57
N TYR A 10 -13.68 7.10 5.44
CA TYR A 10 -12.86 7.63 6.55
C TYR A 10 -13.63 8.72 7.31
N ASN A 11 -14.50 8.28 8.20
CA ASN A 11 -15.00 9.11 9.29
C ASN A 11 -13.90 9.26 10.35
N TYR A 12 -12.98 10.21 10.16
CA TYR A 12 -12.37 10.87 11.30
C TYR A 12 -13.15 12.15 11.53
N GLY A 13 -14.06 12.09 12.51
CA GLY A 13 -14.70 13.29 12.99
C GLY A 13 -13.65 14.36 13.32
N ASN A 14 -14.07 15.61 13.12
CA ASN A 14 -13.47 16.84 13.64
C ASN A 14 -12.46 17.50 12.67
N THR A 15 -12.98 18.49 11.94
CA THR A 15 -12.36 19.75 11.50
C THR A 15 -10.88 19.92 11.85
N TYR A 16 -9.99 20.03 10.85
CA TYR A 16 -8.96 21.07 10.66
C TYR A 16 -8.04 20.63 9.51
N ASP A 17 -8.24 21.25 8.37
CA ASP A 17 -7.47 21.07 7.14
C ASP A 17 -6.09 21.78 7.27
N LEU A 18 -5.19 21.23 8.10
CA LEU A 18 -3.87 21.80 8.40
C LEU A 18 -2.81 20.69 8.54
N TRP A 19 -1.96 20.53 7.51
CA TRP A 19 -0.72 19.72 7.48
C TRP A 19 -0.85 18.24 7.87
N ILE A 20 -1.79 17.51 7.27
CA ILE A 20 -1.85 16.06 7.47
C ILE A 20 -0.72 15.39 6.69
N TYR A 21 0.29 14.92 7.44
CA TYR A 21 1.16 13.85 6.99
C TYR A 21 0.25 12.71 6.54
N GLU A 22 0.25 12.46 5.22
CA GLU A 22 -0.51 11.39 4.60
C GLU A 22 -0.09 10.08 5.29
N TRP A 23 -1.03 9.48 6.01
CA TRP A 23 -0.74 8.22 6.70
C TRP A 23 -0.43 7.18 5.62
N PRO A 24 0.72 6.52 5.70
CA PRO A 24 1.14 5.55 4.68
C PRO A 24 0.12 4.43 4.54
N VAL A 25 -0.26 4.12 3.30
CA VAL A 25 -1.15 3.02 2.95
C VAL A 25 -0.32 1.75 2.72
N CYS A 26 -0.70 0.65 3.35
CA CYS A 26 0.02 -0.60 3.19
C CYS A 26 -0.41 -1.28 1.90
N GLY A 27 0.57 -1.73 1.11
CA GLY A 27 0.38 -2.19 -0.25
C GLY A 27 0.57 -1.12 -1.33
N ASP A 28 0.61 0.16 -0.96
CA ASP A 28 0.92 1.30 -1.85
C ASP A 28 2.45 1.43 -1.97
N ALA A 29 3.03 0.59 -2.82
CA ALA A 29 4.46 0.45 -2.99
C ALA A 29 5.08 1.60 -3.79
N ASP A 30 4.31 2.24 -4.69
CA ASP A 30 4.79 3.39 -5.47
C ASP A 30 4.47 4.76 -4.85
N GLY A 31 3.59 4.79 -3.84
CA GLY A 31 3.30 5.95 -3.00
C GLY A 31 2.29 6.91 -3.61
N ASP A 32 1.42 6.44 -4.51
CA ASP A 32 0.43 7.27 -5.19
C ASP A 32 -0.91 7.38 -4.43
N GLY A 33 -1.04 6.66 -3.32
CA GLY A 33 -2.21 6.66 -2.44
C GLY A 33 -3.27 5.61 -2.81
N ASP A 34 -3.10 4.92 -3.94
CA ASP A 34 -3.91 3.78 -4.32
C ASP A 34 -3.16 2.47 -4.09
N VAL A 35 -3.91 1.39 -3.88
CA VAL A 35 -3.35 0.04 -3.92
C VAL A 35 -3.87 -0.57 -5.20
N ASP A 36 -3.03 -0.90 -6.17
CA ASP A 36 -3.42 -1.47 -7.46
C ASP A 36 -2.34 -2.41 -8.07
N LEU A 37 -2.34 -2.60 -9.40
CA LEU A 37 -1.35 -3.45 -10.07
C LEU A 37 -0.02 -2.72 -10.36
N ALA A 38 -0.01 -1.40 -10.36
CA ALA A 38 1.20 -0.60 -10.43
C ALA A 38 2.12 -0.91 -9.24
N ASP A 39 1.58 -1.06 -8.03
CA ASP A 39 2.35 -1.47 -6.85
C ASP A 39 3.05 -2.83 -7.01
N VAL A 40 2.32 -3.80 -7.58
CA VAL A 40 2.86 -5.14 -7.85
C VAL A 40 4.06 -5.03 -8.78
N ILE A 41 3.91 -4.26 -9.86
CA ILE A 41 4.95 -4.07 -10.88
C ILE A 41 6.12 -3.28 -10.30
N TYR A 42 5.84 -2.22 -9.54
CA TYR A 42 6.82 -1.36 -8.90
C TYR A 42 7.71 -2.17 -7.94
N LEU A 43 7.08 -2.90 -7.01
CA LEU A 43 7.80 -3.70 -6.02
C LEU A 43 8.58 -4.84 -6.66
N ALA A 44 8.04 -5.50 -7.70
CA ALA A 44 8.77 -6.51 -8.46
C ALA A 44 10.00 -5.93 -9.18
N ASN A 45 9.88 -4.75 -9.78
CA ASN A 45 11.01 -4.08 -10.46
C ASN A 45 12.10 -3.68 -9.45
N TYR A 46 11.73 -3.16 -8.28
CA TYR A 46 12.69 -2.86 -7.21
C TYR A 46 13.47 -4.12 -6.81
N LEU A 47 12.77 -5.22 -6.50
CA LEU A 47 13.37 -6.43 -5.96
C LEU A 47 14.17 -7.26 -6.97
N LEU A 48 13.71 -7.33 -8.23
CA LEU A 48 14.30 -8.22 -9.24
C LEU A 48 15.26 -7.53 -10.21
N LYS A 49 15.06 -6.22 -10.44
CA LYS A 49 15.80 -5.47 -11.46
C LYS A 49 16.66 -4.35 -10.87
N GLY A 50 16.63 -4.17 -9.54
CA GLY A 50 17.30 -3.04 -8.89
C GLY A 50 16.67 -1.70 -9.31
N GLY A 51 15.36 -1.67 -9.51
CA GLY A 51 14.61 -0.45 -9.81
C GLY A 51 14.64 0.58 -8.68
N THR A 52 13.91 1.67 -8.84
CA THR A 52 13.84 2.75 -7.85
C THR A 52 13.41 2.20 -6.48
N PRO A 53 14.13 2.53 -5.39
CA PRO A 53 13.71 2.16 -4.06
C PRO A 53 12.32 2.73 -3.73
N PRO A 54 11.48 2.02 -2.97
CA PRO A 54 10.19 2.53 -2.54
C PRO A 54 10.30 3.81 -1.70
N PRO A 55 9.31 4.71 -1.79
CA PRO A 55 9.29 5.92 -0.98
C PRO A 55 9.17 5.59 0.52
N ILE A 56 9.69 6.48 1.38
CA ILE A 56 9.64 6.30 2.84
C ILE A 56 8.24 6.65 3.37
N PRO A 57 7.63 5.79 4.22
CA PRO A 57 8.24 4.62 4.84
C PRO A 57 8.17 3.32 4.03
N LYS A 58 9.24 2.51 4.16
CA LYS A 58 9.38 1.22 3.47
C LYS A 58 8.31 0.19 3.84
N PHE A 59 7.66 0.34 4.99
CA PHE A 59 6.66 -0.61 5.44
C PHE A 59 5.41 -0.64 4.55
N ARG A 60 5.18 0.38 3.71
CA ARG A 60 4.15 0.31 2.67
C ARG A 60 4.32 -0.88 1.72
N CYS A 61 5.55 -1.35 1.56
CA CYS A 61 5.87 -2.54 0.75
C CYS A 61 5.66 -3.87 1.48
N ASN A 62 5.14 -3.88 2.70
CA ASN A 62 4.86 -5.10 3.46
C ASN A 62 3.35 -5.25 3.73
N PRO A 63 2.58 -5.65 2.72
CA PRO A 63 1.13 -5.81 2.80
C PRO A 63 0.70 -7.00 3.66
N ASP A 64 1.58 -7.97 3.95
CA ASP A 64 1.28 -9.15 4.77
C ASP A 64 1.74 -9.04 6.22
N GLY A 65 2.33 -7.90 6.60
CA GLY A 65 2.66 -7.58 8.00
C GLY A 65 3.75 -8.45 8.62
N ASN A 66 4.59 -9.11 7.82
CA ASN A 66 5.59 -10.07 8.29
C ASN A 66 6.98 -9.46 8.61
N ASP A 67 7.02 -8.16 8.84
CA ASP A 67 8.22 -7.31 8.96
C ASP A 67 9.30 -7.44 7.87
N SER A 68 8.96 -8.00 6.70
CA SER A 68 9.93 -8.24 5.62
C SER A 68 9.45 -7.65 4.29
N VAL A 69 10.40 -7.08 3.53
CA VAL A 69 10.19 -6.64 2.14
C VAL A 69 10.95 -7.56 1.18
N ASN A 70 10.25 -8.46 0.52
CA ASN A 70 10.72 -9.52 -0.37
C ASN A 70 9.64 -9.90 -1.42
N LEU A 71 9.90 -10.93 -2.23
CA LEU A 71 8.97 -11.35 -3.30
C LEU A 71 7.64 -11.91 -2.79
N GLY A 72 7.56 -12.33 -1.53
CA GLY A 72 6.30 -12.70 -0.88
C GLY A 72 5.28 -11.57 -0.90
N ASN A 73 5.72 -10.33 -0.67
CA ASN A 73 4.85 -9.15 -0.70
C ASN A 73 4.29 -8.89 -2.11
N VAL A 74 5.10 -9.09 -3.16
CA VAL A 74 4.68 -9.00 -4.57
C VAL A 74 3.58 -10.01 -4.86
N ILE A 75 3.79 -11.27 -4.44
CA ILE A 75 2.83 -12.36 -4.62
C ILE A 75 1.55 -12.07 -3.83
N TYR A 76 1.66 -11.51 -2.63
CA TYR A 76 0.53 -11.12 -1.80
C TYR A 76 -0.35 -10.09 -2.52
N LEU A 77 0.21 -8.97 -2.99
CA LEU A 77 -0.53 -7.93 -3.72
C LEU A 77 -1.16 -8.48 -5.00
N ALA A 78 -0.43 -9.32 -5.74
CA ALA A 78 -0.98 -9.95 -6.93
C ALA A 78 -2.18 -10.85 -6.60
N ASN A 79 -2.13 -11.61 -5.51
CA ASN A 79 -3.26 -12.44 -5.07
C ASN A 79 -4.44 -11.59 -4.58
N TYR A 80 -4.19 -10.51 -3.84
CA TYR A 80 -5.23 -9.56 -3.43
C TYR A 80 -5.94 -8.99 -4.67
N LYS A 81 -5.19 -8.47 -5.65
CA LYS A 81 -5.76 -7.78 -6.81
C LYS A 81 -6.37 -8.69 -7.87
N LEU A 82 -5.79 -9.86 -8.11
CA LEU A 82 -6.19 -10.72 -9.23
C LEU A 82 -7.04 -11.92 -8.80
N LYS A 83 -7.00 -12.30 -7.53
CA LYS A 83 -7.61 -13.55 -7.05
C LYS A 83 -8.53 -13.36 -5.84
N GLY A 84 -8.78 -12.12 -5.41
CA GLY A 84 -9.62 -11.84 -4.24
C GLY A 84 -9.00 -12.35 -2.93
N GLY A 85 -7.67 -12.32 -2.82
CA GLY A 85 -6.97 -12.56 -1.56
C GLY A 85 -7.32 -11.50 -0.50
N SER A 86 -6.81 -11.69 0.71
CA SER A 86 -6.99 -10.71 1.79
C SER A 86 -6.44 -9.34 1.41
N ALA A 87 -7.12 -8.27 1.85
CA ALA A 87 -6.59 -6.92 1.72
C ALA A 87 -5.32 -6.74 2.56
N PRO A 88 -4.41 -5.83 2.17
CA PRO A 88 -3.22 -5.53 2.95
C PRO A 88 -3.53 -5.25 4.41
N HIS A 89 -2.63 -5.68 5.29
CA HIS A 89 -2.68 -5.35 6.69
C HIS A 89 -2.58 -3.82 6.88
N ASP A 90 -3.13 -3.29 7.97
CA ASP A 90 -2.91 -1.88 8.29
C ASP A 90 -1.40 -1.59 8.53
N CYS A 91 -1.02 -0.35 8.29
CA CYS A 91 0.33 0.13 8.54
C CYS A 91 0.58 0.49 10.03
N GLU A 92 -0.43 0.29 10.90
CA GLU A 92 -0.35 0.65 12.32
C GLU A 92 0.47 -0.34 13.15
N ASN A 93 0.61 -1.58 12.68
CA ASN A 93 1.24 -2.66 13.46
C ASN A 93 2.73 -2.91 13.15
N TYR A 94 3.41 -1.99 12.46
CA TYR A 94 4.83 -2.13 12.15
C TYR A 94 5.71 -1.81 13.37
N GLY A 95 6.27 -2.83 14.03
CA GLY A 95 7.25 -2.67 15.11
C GLY A 95 6.79 -2.96 16.55
N HIS A 96 5.78 -3.82 16.73
CA HIS A 96 5.42 -4.38 18.03
C HIS A 96 5.91 -5.82 18.23
#